data_AF-A0A8T3YBW9-F1
#
_entry.id   AF-A0A8T3YBW9-F1
#
_cell.length_a   1.000
_cell.length_b   1.000
_cell.length_c   1.000
_cell.angle_alpha   90.00
_cell.angle_beta   90.00
_cell.angle_gamma   90.00
#
_symmetry.space_group_name_H-M   'P 1'
#
loop_
_entity.id
_entity.type
_entity.pdbx_description
1 polymer ?
#
loop_
_entity_poly.entity_id
_entity_poly.type
_entity_poly.pdbx_seq_one_letter_code
_entity_poly.pdbx_strand_id
1 'polypeptide(L)'
;MSKQSKELRSRTTNELRARMAELQKEQVKVNAQVATGTIPKNPYQIRNAKRTIARILTIQREQELKQALETVKKEEKAVKKPVKTGKEAKKV
;
A
#
# COMPACT_ATOMS: atom_id res chain seq x y z
N MET A 1 -9.06 13.79 9.17
CA MET A 1 -8.87 12.79 8.08
C MET A 1 -10.16 12.67 7.27
N SER A 2 -10.12 12.88 5.95
CA SER A 2 -11.28 12.71 5.06
C SER A 2 -11.76 11.25 5.07
N LYS A 3 -13.08 11.00 4.93
CA LYS A 3 -13.69 9.66 4.83
C LYS A 3 -12.96 8.76 3.81
N GLN A 4 -12.53 9.35 2.69
CA GLN A 4 -11.80 8.66 1.62
C GLN A 4 -10.50 8.00 2.10
N SER A 5 -9.75 8.61 3.02
CA SER A 5 -8.50 8.03 3.51
C SER A 5 -8.72 6.78 4.35
N LYS A 6 -9.84 6.71 5.08
CA LYS A 6 -10.21 5.54 5.87
C LYS A 6 -10.65 4.39 4.96
N GLU A 7 -11.45 4.70 3.95
CA GLU A 7 -11.89 3.73 2.93
C GLU A 7 -10.73 3.14 2.12
N LEU A 8 -9.71 3.95 1.79
CA LEU A 8 -8.53 3.43 1.09
C LEU A 8 -7.73 2.45 1.96
N ARG A 9 -7.73 2.63 3.29
CA ARG A 9 -7.02 1.73 4.22
C ARG A 9 -7.73 0.39 4.41
N SER A 10 -9.05 0.33 4.21
CA SER A 10 -9.82 -0.92 4.32
C SER A 10 -9.79 -1.77 3.04
N ARG A 11 -9.30 -1.23 1.92
CA ARG A 11 -9.21 -1.96 0.64
C ARG A 11 -8.01 -2.88 0.59
N THR A 12 -8.12 -3.93 -0.23
CA THR A 12 -7.01 -4.84 -0.52
C THR A 12 -5.98 -4.19 -1.45
N THR A 13 -4.73 -4.69 -1.43
CA THR A 13 -3.65 -4.17 -2.28
C THR A 13 -4.00 -4.25 -3.77
N ASN A 14 -4.76 -5.26 -4.20
CA ASN A 14 -5.21 -5.42 -5.58
C ASN A 14 -6.26 -4.37 -5.98
N GLU A 15 -7.25 -4.12 -5.12
CA GLU A 15 -8.24 -3.06 -5.34
C GLU A 15 -7.60 -1.67 -5.38
N LEU A 16 -6.58 -1.44 -4.54
CA LEU A 16 -5.82 -0.20 -4.55
C LEU A 16 -5.06 0.01 -5.88
N ARG A 17 -4.49 -1.05 -6.45
CA ARG A 17 -3.86 -1.02 -7.78
C ARG A 17 -4.89 -0.77 -8.89
N ALA A 18 -6.04 -1.44 -8.85
CA ALA A 18 -7.12 -1.22 -9.81
C ALA A 18 -7.60 0.24 -9.78
N ARG A 19 -7.81 0.78 -8.57
CA ARG A 19 -8.22 2.18 -8.40
C ARG A 19 -7.15 3.17 -8.87
N MET A 20 -5.87 2.86 -8.68
CA MET A 20 -4.77 3.66 -9.20
C MET A 20 -4.79 3.69 -10.74
N ALA A 21 -5.01 2.55 -11.39
CA ALA A 21 -5.08 2.47 -12.85
C ALA A 21 -6.27 3.26 -13.42
N GLU A 22 -7.43 3.23 -12.74
CA GLU A 22 -8.58 4.07 -13.09
C GLU A 22 -8.24 5.56 -13.05
N LEU A 23 -7.63 6.02 -11.94
CA LEU A 23 -7.24 7.42 -11.75
C LEU A 23 -6.20 7.88 -12.79
N GLN A 24 -5.28 7.01 -13.18
CA GLN A 24 -4.32 7.31 -14.25
C GLN A 24 -5.02 7.45 -15.61
N LYS A 25 -5.97 6.58 -15.93
CA LYS A 25 -6.77 6.69 -17.16
C LYS A 25 -7.54 8.00 -17.21
N GLU A 26 -8.17 8.39 -16.11
CA GLU A 26 -8.84 9.69 -15.99
C GLU A 26 -7.85 10.84 -16.21
N GLN A 27 -6.66 10.78 -15.62
CA GLN A 27 -5.64 11.81 -15.80
C GLN A 27 -5.19 11.95 -17.25
N VAL A 28 -4.99 10.84 -17.99
CA VAL A 28 -4.62 10.89 -19.41
C VAL A 28 -5.72 11.53 -20.25
N LYS A 29 -6.99 11.21 -19.96
CA LYS A 29 -8.13 11.84 -20.66
C LYS A 29 -8.16 13.36 -20.46
N VAL A 30 -7.96 13.82 -19.22
CA VAL A 30 -7.94 15.27 -18.93
C VAL A 30 -6.72 15.93 -19.55
N ASN A 31 -5.56 15.29 -19.52
CA ASN A 31 -4.35 15.80 -20.18
C ASN A 31 -4.54 15.91 -21.70
N ALA A 32 -5.22 14.95 -22.33
CA ALA A 32 -5.54 15.01 -23.75
C ALA A 32 -6.44 16.21 -24.08
N GLN A 33 -7.47 16.47 -23.26
CA GLN A 33 -8.33 17.66 -23.42
C GLN A 33 -7.54 18.97 -23.30
N VAL A 34 -6.61 19.04 -22.33
CA VAL A 34 -5.74 20.20 -22.15
C VAL A 34 -4.80 20.37 -23.34
N ALA A 35 -4.25 19.27 -23.88
CA ALA A 35 -3.37 19.29 -25.04
C ALA A 35 -4.09 19.77 -26.31
N THR A 36 -5.38 19.48 -26.47
CA THR A 36 -6.22 20.01 -27.56
C THR A 36 -6.66 21.46 -27.34
N GLY A 37 -6.17 22.12 -26.29
CA GLY A 37 -6.56 23.50 -25.93
C GLY A 37 -7.96 23.62 -25.36
N THR A 38 -8.61 22.49 -25.03
CA THR A 38 -9.94 22.48 -24.43
C THR A 38 -9.82 22.67 -22.92
N ILE A 39 -10.58 23.63 -22.38
CA ILE A 39 -10.61 23.86 -20.93
C ILE A 39 -11.35 22.70 -20.27
N PRO A 40 -10.70 21.89 -19.41
CA PRO A 40 -11.37 20.79 -18.74
C PRO A 40 -12.41 21.32 -17.75
N LYS A 41 -13.55 20.63 -17.67
CA LYS A 41 -14.72 21.03 -16.84
C LYS A 41 -14.37 21.30 -15.38
N ASN A 42 -13.33 20.65 -14.84
CA ASN A 42 -12.84 20.94 -13.51
C ASN A 42 -11.30 20.92 -13.49
N PRO A 43 -10.63 22.08 -13.33
CA PRO A 43 -9.17 22.16 -13.33
C PRO A 43 -8.52 21.43 -12.14
N TYR A 44 -9.28 21.18 -11.06
CA TYR A 44 -8.78 20.47 -9.89
C TYR A 44 -8.77 18.95 -10.04
N GLN A 45 -9.33 18.38 -11.12
CA GLN A 45 -9.37 16.93 -11.33
C GLN A 45 -7.98 16.30 -11.32
N ILE A 46 -7.02 16.86 -12.08
CA ILE A 46 -5.65 16.36 -12.12
C ILE A 46 -5.01 16.41 -10.71
N ARG A 47 -5.21 17.53 -9.98
CA ARG A 47 -4.66 17.70 -8.63
C ARG A 47 -5.26 16.68 -7.65
N ASN A 48 -6.56 16.44 -7.73
CA ASN A 48 -7.25 15.48 -6.86
C ASN A 48 -6.88 14.03 -7.18
N ALA A 49 -6.72 13.69 -8.45
CA ALA A 49 -6.22 12.39 -8.89
C ALA A 49 -4.81 12.14 -8.36
N LYS A 50 -3.87 13.10 -8.55
CA LYS A 50 -2.49 13.03 -8.02
C LYS A 50 -2.46 12.83 -6.51
N ARG A 51 -3.25 13.58 -5.74
CA ARG A 51 -3.35 13.44 -4.29
C ARG A 51 -3.88 12.06 -3.87
N THR A 52 -4.83 11.52 -4.61
CA THR A 52 -5.42 10.21 -4.31
C THR A 52 -4.42 9.10 -4.62
N ILE A 53 -3.71 9.17 -5.74
CA ILE A 53 -2.61 8.25 -6.09
C ILE A 53 -1.52 8.29 -5.01
N ALA A 54 -1.09 9.48 -4.59
CA ALA A 54 -0.08 9.62 -3.53
C ALA A 54 -0.52 8.93 -2.23
N ARG A 55 -1.79 9.09 -1.81
CA ARG A 55 -2.33 8.40 -0.63
C ARG A 55 -2.32 6.88 -0.77
N ILE A 56 -2.67 6.37 -1.96
CA ILE A 56 -2.65 4.93 -2.24
C ILE A 56 -1.22 4.39 -2.08
N LEU A 57 -0.23 5.06 -2.68
CA LEU A 57 1.17 4.68 -2.57
C LEU A 57 1.67 4.70 -1.12
N THR A 58 1.28 5.71 -0.33
CA THR A 58 1.61 5.76 1.09
C THR A 58 1.03 4.56 1.85
N ILE A 59 -0.23 4.19 1.60
CA ILE A 59 -0.87 3.05 2.26
C ILE A 59 -0.20 1.72 1.86
N GLN A 60 0.14 1.55 0.59
CA GLN A 60 0.90 0.37 0.13
C GLN A 60 2.24 0.28 0.87
N ARG A 61 2.95 1.40 0.99
CA ARG A 61 4.22 1.44 1.73
C ARG A 61 4.04 1.16 3.22
N GLU A 62 3.00 1.69 3.85
CA GLU A 62 2.65 1.40 5.25
C GLU A 62 2.39 -0.11 5.46
N GLN A 63 1.70 -0.76 4.52
CA GLN A 63 1.44 -2.21 4.55
C GLN A 63 2.73 -3.03 4.39
N GLU A 64 3.56 -2.68 3.41
CA GLU A 64 4.87 -3.33 3.19
C GLU A 64 5.78 -3.21 4.42
N LEU A 65 5.87 -2.02 5.02
CA LEU A 65 6.69 -1.81 6.21
C LEU A 65 6.19 -2.62 7.41
N LYS A 66 4.86 -2.71 7.60
CA LYS A 66 4.29 -3.56 8.65
C LYS A 66 4.64 -5.03 8.43
N GLN A 67 4.51 -5.53 7.20
CA GLN A 67 4.90 -6.90 6.86
C GLN A 67 6.39 -7.14 7.10
N ALA A 68 7.26 -6.21 6.68
CA ALA A 68 8.70 -6.30 6.92
C ALA A 68 9.02 -6.34 8.43
N LEU A 69 8.40 -5.48 9.23
CA LEU A 69 8.56 -5.49 10.68
C LEU A 69 8.08 -6.79 11.32
N GLU A 70 7.01 -7.40 10.80
CA GLU A 70 6.53 -8.71 11.26
C GLU A 70 7.49 -9.84 10.89
N THR A 71 8.12 -9.80 9.72
CA THR A 71 9.13 -10.79 9.32
C THR A 71 10.37 -10.72 10.21
N VAL A 72 10.88 -9.51 10.50
CA VAL A 72 12.03 -9.32 11.40
C VAL A 72 11.73 -9.81 12.82
N LYS A 73 10.52 -9.54 13.33
CA LYS A 73 10.09 -10.05 14.65
C LYS A 73 9.98 -11.58 14.71
N LYS A 74 9.63 -12.24 13.60
CA LYS A 74 9.62 -13.71 13.51
C LYS A 74 11.03 -14.28 13.52
N GLU A 75 11.98 -13.61 12.87
CA GLU A 75 13.40 -13.97 12.86
C GLU A 75 14.05 -13.77 14.25
N GLU A 76 13.79 -12.65 14.94
CA GLU A 76 14.28 -12.44 16.32
C GLU A 76 13.76 -13.47 17.32
N LYS A 77 12.51 -13.95 17.15
CA LYS A 77 11.95 -15.04 17.97
C LYS A 77 12.55 -16.41 17.63
N ALA A 78 13.06 -16.61 16.41
CA ALA A 78 13.76 -17.82 16.03
C ALA A 78 15.18 -17.88 16.62
N VAL A 79 15.87 -16.74 16.71
CA VAL A 79 17.23 -16.64 17.30
C VAL A 79 17.21 -16.77 18.83
N LYS A 80 16.13 -16.39 19.52
CA LYS A 80 15.97 -16.53 20.98
C LYS A 80 15.35 -17.86 21.44
N LYS A 81 15.22 -18.89 20.58
CA LYS A 81 14.86 -20.23 21.09
C LYS A 81 15.97 -20.68 22.05
N PRO A 82 15.68 -20.97 23.33
CA PRO A 82 16.68 -21.55 24.20
C PRO A 82 17.06 -22.89 23.57
N VAL A 83 18.36 -23.11 23.39
CA VAL A 83 18.89 -24.45 23.13
C VAL A 83 18.53 -25.29 24.35
N LYS A 84 17.34 -25.89 24.34
CA LYS A 84 16.98 -26.97 25.25
C LYS A 84 17.67 -28.22 24.71
N THR A 85 18.96 -28.39 25.01
CA THR A 85 19.52 -29.74 25.10
C THR A 85 18.87 -30.38 26.33
N GLY A 86 17.74 -31.04 26.09
CA GLY A 86 17.09 -31.90 27.08
C GLY A 86 18.08 -32.98 27.51
N LYS A 87 18.26 -33.10 28.81
CA LYS A 87 18.72 -34.34 29.45
C LYS A 87 17.73 -35.48 29.09
N GLU A 88 18.25 -36.70 29.18
CA GLU A 88 17.56 -38.00 29.23
C GLU A 88 17.26 -38.68 27.89
N ALA A 89 18.11 -39.65 27.53
CA ALA A 89 17.77 -41.07 27.53
C ALA A 89 18.91 -41.92 26.91
N LYS A 90 19.76 -42.52 27.75
CA LYS A 90 20.41 -43.80 27.41
C LYS A 90 20.17 -44.76 28.56
N LYS A 91 19.11 -45.54 28.36
CA LYS A 91 18.82 -46.83 28.99
C LYS A 91 19.65 -47.86 28.24
N VAL A 92 20.61 -48.52 28.90
CA VAL A 92 21.06 -49.93 28.82
C VAL A 92 22.26 -50.04 29.75
#